data_AF-A0A7C7UPH7-F1
#
_entry.id   AF-A0A7C7UPH7-F1
#
_cell.length_a   1.000
_cell.length_b   1.000
_cell.length_c   1.000
_cell.angle_alpha   90.00
_cell.angle_beta   90.00
_cell.angle_gamma   90.00
#
_symmetry.space_group_name_H-M   'P 1'
#
loop_
_entity.id
_entity.type
_entity.pdbx_description
1 polymer ?
#
loop_
_entity_poly.entity_id
_entity_poly.type
_entity_poly.pdbx_seq_one_letter_code
_entity_poly.pdbx_strand_id
1 'polypeptide(L)'
;MGAAFLYREVGPGIGPLSADNVLIFMTGPATGMPLPACARWEAVTKSPLTDMYLCSSVGGFFGARLKFAGFDGVILRGKAKKPAWLSVMDGSAELRDAGGLWGLTTEETELTIQRELKDKRVSVASIGQAGENLVKFASVQIDLNSGGRSGSLGRGGVGAVMGSKRLKAIAARGHGKIEVADEKGLEMLGRELRTELKLDEVGTPWLVDEINEAGIFPTRNFQQGVFEGSRRINAEAMCRFVKRHTACYACPISCGKFSIILGGEYGGSLVDGPDYETIWSFGPQCGVDRFDAIVAANMWCDRYGLDTISTGNVIGFAMECYGRGLLSKEDTGGLDLSFGNHGAAVEFVRKIAFREGLGNLLADGALAAAKKIGRGAESFAMHVKGMELPAYDPRGAWGMALAYATACRGGCHLKAWTIGEEVV
;
A
#
# COMPACT_ATOMS: atom_id res chain seq x y z
N MET A 1 7.24 -14.98 -13.11
CA MET A 1 6.27 -16.10 -13.07
C MET A 1 4.82 -15.63 -13.04
N GLY A 2 4.41 -14.78 -12.09
CA GLY A 2 3.01 -14.30 -11.99
C GLY A 2 2.46 -13.69 -13.29
N ALA A 3 3.24 -12.86 -13.99
CA ALA A 3 2.85 -12.32 -15.29
C ALA A 3 2.57 -13.39 -16.36
N ALA A 4 3.31 -14.51 -16.35
CA ALA A 4 3.11 -15.59 -17.32
C ALA A 4 1.80 -16.35 -17.06
N PHE A 5 1.45 -16.60 -15.80
CA PHE A 5 0.14 -17.16 -15.44
C PHE A 5 -1.00 -16.22 -15.82
N LEU A 6 -0.89 -14.94 -15.47
CA LEU A 6 -1.90 -13.96 -15.81
C LEU A 6 -2.12 -13.85 -17.32
N TYR A 7 -1.05 -13.79 -18.12
CA TYR A 7 -1.13 -13.72 -19.57
C TYR A 7 -1.81 -14.95 -20.20
N ARG A 8 -1.59 -16.14 -19.65
CA ARG A 8 -2.18 -17.40 -20.14
C ARG A 8 -3.66 -17.54 -19.78
N GLU A 9 -4.07 -16.97 -18.65
CA GLU A 9 -5.39 -17.25 -18.05
C GLU A 9 -6.37 -16.09 -18.17
N VAL A 10 -5.89 -14.85 -18.29
CA VAL A 10 -6.75 -13.66 -18.28
C VAL A 10 -6.67 -12.92 -19.62
N GLY A 11 -7.67 -13.17 -20.47
CA GLY A 11 -7.85 -12.45 -21.73
C GLY A 11 -8.33 -11.01 -21.55
N PRO A 12 -8.21 -10.16 -22.60
CA PRO A 12 -8.53 -8.73 -22.50
C PRO A 12 -9.99 -8.45 -22.12
N GLY A 13 -10.93 -9.28 -22.57
CA GLY A 13 -12.37 -9.15 -22.29
C GLY A 13 -12.79 -9.56 -20.87
N ILE A 14 -11.89 -10.14 -20.08
CA ILE A 14 -12.21 -10.54 -18.70
C ILE A 14 -12.22 -9.30 -17.81
N GLY A 15 -13.35 -9.06 -17.15
CA GLY A 15 -13.50 -7.95 -16.20
C GLY A 15 -12.66 -8.17 -14.93
N PRO A 16 -12.05 -7.11 -14.35
CA PRO A 16 -11.07 -7.24 -13.27
C PRO A 16 -11.67 -7.68 -11.93
N LEU A 17 -12.98 -7.49 -11.73
CA LEU A 17 -13.71 -7.96 -10.54
C LEU A 17 -14.56 -9.22 -10.81
N SER A 18 -14.40 -9.84 -11.99
CA SER A 18 -15.09 -11.06 -12.34
C SER A 18 -14.49 -12.28 -11.63
N ALA A 19 -15.26 -13.37 -11.57
CA ALA A 19 -14.77 -14.64 -11.04
C ALA A 19 -13.61 -15.22 -11.88
N ASP A 20 -13.57 -14.88 -13.18
CA ASP A 20 -12.61 -15.40 -14.16
C ASP A 20 -11.26 -14.66 -14.13
N ASN A 21 -11.19 -13.45 -13.57
CA ASN A 21 -9.89 -12.83 -13.30
C ASN A 21 -9.14 -13.67 -12.25
N VAL A 22 -7.81 -13.78 -12.35
CA VAL A 22 -7.00 -14.53 -11.39
C VAL A 22 -6.28 -13.58 -10.44
N LEU A 23 -6.12 -13.99 -9.19
CA LEU A 23 -5.28 -13.30 -8.21
C LEU A 23 -4.15 -14.23 -7.80
N ILE A 24 -2.92 -13.84 -8.10
CA ILE A 24 -1.73 -14.65 -7.92
C ILE A 24 -0.85 -14.00 -6.85
N PHE A 25 -0.58 -14.72 -5.77
CA PHE A 25 0.47 -14.38 -4.81
C PHE A 25 1.67 -15.27 -5.08
N MET A 26 2.85 -14.69 -5.29
CA MET A 26 4.02 -15.44 -5.71
C MET A 26 5.28 -14.91 -5.03
N THR A 27 6.09 -15.83 -4.53
CA THR A 27 7.41 -15.53 -3.94
C THR A 27 8.51 -15.62 -5.00
N GLY A 28 9.70 -15.14 -4.65
CA GLY A 28 10.92 -15.35 -5.43
C GLY A 28 11.73 -16.54 -4.90
N PRO A 29 12.71 -17.04 -5.68
CA PRO A 29 13.58 -18.13 -5.24
C PRO A 29 14.43 -17.77 -4.01
N ALA A 30 14.79 -16.49 -3.85
CA ALA A 30 15.53 -15.99 -2.69
C ALA A 30 14.65 -15.68 -1.46
N THR A 31 13.31 -15.69 -1.62
CA THR A 31 12.40 -15.40 -0.51
C THR A 31 12.49 -16.48 0.56
N GLY A 32 12.71 -16.07 1.81
CA GLY A 32 12.90 -16.99 2.94
C GLY A 32 14.33 -17.52 3.11
N MET A 33 15.26 -17.18 2.20
CA MET A 33 16.69 -17.42 2.41
C MET A 33 17.27 -16.43 3.41
N PRO A 34 18.36 -16.76 4.13
CA PRO A 34 19.07 -15.86 5.05
C PRO A 34 19.86 -14.75 4.33
N LEU A 35 19.38 -14.28 3.18
CA LEU A 35 19.96 -13.21 2.37
C LEU A 35 19.33 -11.86 2.75
N PRO A 36 20.15 -10.83 3.01
CA PRO A 36 19.68 -9.46 3.24
C PRO A 36 18.77 -8.94 2.11
N ALA A 37 17.72 -8.20 2.46
CA ALA A 37 16.80 -7.53 1.53
C ALA A 37 16.09 -8.42 0.48
N CYS A 38 16.18 -9.75 0.58
CA CYS A 38 15.58 -10.69 -0.38
C CYS A 38 14.22 -11.27 0.02
N ALA A 39 13.56 -10.74 1.05
CA ALA A 39 12.28 -11.26 1.57
C ALA A 39 11.03 -10.85 0.78
N ARG A 40 11.20 -10.27 -0.42
CA ARG A 40 10.09 -9.74 -1.23
C ARG A 40 9.25 -10.85 -1.86
N TRP A 41 7.97 -10.54 -2.06
CA TRP A 41 7.01 -11.35 -2.81
C TRP A 41 5.96 -10.42 -3.42
N GLU A 42 5.17 -10.94 -4.36
CA GLU A 42 4.28 -10.11 -5.17
C GLU A 42 2.86 -10.65 -5.27
N ALA A 43 1.91 -9.73 -5.46
CA ALA A 43 0.58 -10.03 -5.96
C ALA A 43 0.46 -9.58 -7.42
N VAL A 44 -0.14 -10.42 -8.27
CA VAL A 44 -0.33 -10.18 -9.69
C VAL A 44 -1.78 -10.46 -10.10
N THR A 45 -2.40 -9.55 -10.84
CA THR A 45 -3.79 -9.66 -11.33
C THR A 45 -4.09 -8.64 -12.44
N LYS A 46 -5.28 -8.66 -13.04
CA LYS A 46 -5.81 -7.53 -13.80
C LYS A 46 -6.39 -6.49 -12.83
N SER A 47 -5.90 -5.25 -12.88
CA SER A 47 -6.27 -4.17 -11.96
C SER A 47 -7.72 -3.73 -12.14
N PRO A 48 -8.51 -3.56 -11.08
CA PRO A 48 -9.83 -2.93 -11.17
C PRO A 48 -9.78 -1.40 -11.32
N LEU A 49 -8.64 -0.76 -11.04
CA LEU A 49 -8.42 0.67 -11.19
C LEU A 49 -8.04 1.03 -12.63
N THR A 50 -7.09 0.30 -13.22
CA THR A 50 -6.53 0.64 -14.54
C THR A 50 -7.06 -0.24 -15.68
N ASP A 51 -7.75 -1.34 -15.35
CA ASP A 51 -8.12 -2.42 -16.29
C ASP A 51 -6.93 -3.05 -17.03
N MET A 52 -5.72 -2.95 -16.46
CA MET A 52 -4.46 -3.41 -17.05
C MET A 52 -3.72 -4.40 -16.13
N TYR A 53 -2.56 -4.86 -16.58
CA TYR A 53 -1.62 -5.63 -15.77
C TYR A 53 -1.31 -4.92 -14.45
N LEU A 54 -1.42 -5.66 -13.35
CA LEU A 54 -0.98 -5.23 -12.03
C LEU A 54 0.01 -6.23 -11.47
N CYS A 55 1.13 -5.71 -10.99
CA CYS A 55 1.92 -6.35 -9.95
C CYS A 55 2.02 -5.40 -8.77
N SER A 56 2.04 -5.91 -7.55
CA SER A 56 2.29 -5.17 -6.32
C SER A 56 3.30 -5.97 -5.50
N SER A 57 4.27 -5.30 -4.87
CA SER A 57 5.42 -5.97 -4.22
C SER A 57 5.52 -5.54 -2.77
N VAL A 58 5.77 -6.49 -1.88
CA VAL A 58 5.86 -6.27 -0.44
C VAL A 58 6.95 -7.15 0.17
N GLY A 59 7.53 -6.71 1.27
CA GLY A 59 8.46 -7.49 2.09
C GLY A 59 7.75 -8.18 3.26
N GLY A 60 8.33 -8.01 4.45
CA GLY A 60 7.81 -8.56 5.70
C GLY A 60 8.23 -10.01 5.92
N PHE A 61 7.36 -10.77 6.59
CA PHE A 61 7.61 -12.17 6.95
C PHE A 61 6.73 -13.16 6.19
N PHE A 62 5.58 -12.72 5.66
CA PHE A 62 4.60 -13.59 5.01
C PHE A 62 5.20 -14.47 3.91
N GLY A 63 5.96 -13.89 2.96
CA GLY A 63 6.57 -14.66 1.87
C GLY A 63 7.51 -15.75 2.36
N ALA A 64 8.33 -15.47 3.38
CA ALA A 64 9.21 -16.47 4.00
C ALA A 64 8.40 -17.57 4.69
N ARG A 65 7.34 -17.21 5.46
CA ARG A 65 6.48 -18.19 6.14
C ARG A 65 5.72 -19.08 5.15
N LEU A 66 5.33 -18.54 3.99
CA LEU A 66 4.73 -19.31 2.90
C LEU A 66 5.70 -20.34 2.30
N LYS A 67 6.96 -19.93 2.05
CA LYS A 67 8.03 -20.82 1.59
C LYS A 67 8.34 -21.92 2.58
N PHE A 68 8.45 -21.59 3.88
CA PHE A 68 8.65 -22.59 4.94
C PHE A 68 7.47 -23.55 5.08
N ALA A 69 6.27 -23.14 4.65
CA ALA A 69 5.10 -24.02 4.60
C ALA A 69 5.10 -24.94 3.37
N GLY A 70 6.10 -24.86 2.49
CA GLY A 70 6.25 -25.73 1.33
C GLY A 70 5.61 -25.19 0.04
N PHE A 71 5.26 -23.90 -0.02
CA PHE A 71 4.60 -23.31 -1.19
C PHE A 71 5.39 -22.12 -1.75
N ASP A 72 5.53 -22.05 -3.08
CA ASP A 72 6.10 -20.88 -3.76
C ASP A 72 5.08 -19.76 -3.98
N GLY A 73 3.79 -20.08 -3.95
CA GLY A 73 2.73 -19.13 -4.20
C GLY A 73 1.34 -19.73 -4.10
N VAL A 74 0.34 -18.87 -4.26
CA VAL A 74 -1.10 -19.19 -4.24
C VAL A 74 -1.74 -18.55 -5.47
N ILE A 75 -2.48 -19.33 -6.26
CA ILE A 75 -3.24 -18.84 -7.41
C ILE A 75 -4.73 -19.01 -7.15
N LEU A 76 -5.44 -17.90 -7.01
CA LEU A 76 -6.86 -17.86 -6.70
C LEU A 76 -7.69 -17.69 -7.97
N ARG A 77 -8.55 -18.67 -8.24
CA ARG A 77 -9.51 -18.70 -9.35
C ARG A 77 -10.94 -18.77 -8.83
N GLY A 78 -11.89 -18.28 -9.61
CA GLY A 78 -13.31 -18.29 -9.24
C GLY A 78 -13.62 -17.32 -8.10
N LYS A 79 -14.74 -17.60 -7.41
CA LYS A 79 -15.28 -16.79 -6.31
C LYS A 79 -15.92 -17.71 -5.28
N ALA A 80 -15.63 -17.50 -4.00
CA ALA A 80 -16.24 -18.29 -2.92
C ALA A 80 -17.73 -17.96 -2.77
N LYS A 81 -18.55 -18.96 -2.38
CA LYS A 81 -20.00 -18.76 -2.15
C LYS A 81 -20.29 -17.93 -0.91
N LYS A 82 -19.43 -17.99 0.11
CA LYS A 82 -19.48 -17.21 1.35
C LYS A 82 -18.06 -16.66 1.64
N PRO A 83 -17.91 -15.62 2.49
CA PRO A 83 -16.60 -15.20 2.97
C PRO A 83 -15.74 -16.38 3.45
N ALA A 84 -14.52 -16.46 2.95
CA ALA A 84 -13.56 -17.50 3.33
C ALA A 84 -12.18 -16.91 3.62
N TRP A 85 -11.32 -17.66 4.30
CA TRP A 85 -9.89 -17.37 4.43
C TRP A 85 -9.08 -18.64 4.19
N LEU A 86 -7.84 -18.49 3.72
CA LEU A 86 -6.97 -19.62 3.37
C LEU A 86 -5.93 -19.84 4.48
N SER A 87 -5.94 -21.01 5.11
CA SER A 87 -4.91 -21.46 6.05
C SER A 87 -3.85 -22.26 5.32
N VAL A 88 -2.60 -21.82 5.34
CA VAL A 88 -1.45 -22.51 4.72
C VAL A 88 -0.44 -22.88 5.80
N MET A 89 -0.40 -24.16 6.17
CA MET A 89 0.33 -24.67 7.34
C MET A 89 1.10 -25.92 6.98
N ASP A 90 2.43 -25.89 7.06
CA ASP A 90 3.33 -27.06 6.96
C ASP A 90 2.91 -28.11 5.90
N GLY A 91 2.83 -27.70 4.63
CA GLY A 91 2.49 -28.56 3.48
C GLY A 91 0.99 -28.73 3.22
N SER A 92 0.13 -28.18 4.08
CA SER A 92 -1.34 -28.21 3.92
C SER A 92 -1.91 -26.84 3.58
N ALA A 93 -3.00 -26.83 2.81
CA ALA A 93 -3.75 -25.64 2.46
C ALA A 93 -5.26 -25.92 2.59
N GLU A 94 -5.97 -25.11 3.38
CA GLU A 94 -7.38 -25.31 3.70
C GLU A 94 -8.15 -23.99 3.62
N LEU A 95 -9.28 -23.98 2.90
CA LEU A 95 -10.23 -22.86 2.93
C LEU A 95 -11.16 -23.01 4.13
N ARG A 96 -11.23 -21.96 4.94
CA ARG A 96 -12.03 -21.87 6.17
C ARG A 96 -13.08 -20.78 6.06
N ASP A 97 -14.14 -20.89 6.86
CA ASP A 97 -15.17 -19.86 6.95
C ASP A 97 -14.59 -18.56 7.51
N ALA A 98 -14.92 -17.43 6.89
CA ALA A 98 -14.52 -16.09 7.33
C ALA A 98 -15.73 -15.22 7.66
N GLY A 99 -16.89 -15.80 7.95
CA GLY A 99 -18.11 -15.06 8.26
C GLY A 99 -17.92 -14.13 9.46
N GLY A 100 -17.25 -14.61 10.51
CA GLY A 100 -16.90 -13.81 11.69
C GLY A 100 -15.73 -12.83 11.49
N LEU A 101 -15.02 -12.90 10.36
CA LEU A 101 -13.92 -11.99 10.02
C LEU A 101 -14.36 -10.88 9.06
N TRP A 102 -15.42 -11.11 8.28
CA TRP A 102 -15.93 -10.14 7.32
C TRP A 102 -16.46 -8.89 8.05
N GLY A 103 -16.04 -7.71 7.62
CA GLY A 103 -16.34 -6.43 8.25
C GLY A 103 -15.29 -5.97 9.28
N LEU A 104 -14.39 -6.85 9.72
CA LEU A 104 -13.29 -6.49 10.62
C LEU A 104 -12.20 -5.71 9.88
N THR A 105 -11.46 -4.89 10.61
CA THR A 105 -10.20 -4.31 10.11
C THR A 105 -9.16 -5.40 9.83
N THR A 106 -8.14 -5.09 9.04
CA THR A 106 -6.99 -5.97 8.76
C THR A 106 -6.28 -6.38 10.06
N GLU A 107 -6.15 -5.43 10.99
CA GLU A 107 -5.55 -5.61 12.30
C GLU A 107 -6.34 -6.63 13.17
N GLU A 108 -7.65 -6.42 13.30
CA GLU A 108 -8.54 -7.33 14.04
C GLU A 108 -8.60 -8.72 13.38
N THR A 109 -8.54 -8.78 12.04
CA THR A 109 -8.51 -10.02 11.28
C THR A 109 -7.24 -10.83 11.61
N GLU A 110 -6.06 -10.20 11.58
CA GLU A 110 -4.79 -10.83 11.96
C GLU A 110 -4.86 -11.39 13.38
N LEU A 111 -5.27 -10.57 14.35
CA LEU A 111 -5.33 -10.96 15.76
C LEU A 111 -6.33 -12.11 15.98
N THR A 112 -7.47 -12.10 15.28
CA THR A 112 -8.49 -13.15 15.40
C THR A 112 -7.97 -14.47 14.86
N ILE A 113 -7.34 -14.48 13.68
CA ILE A 113 -6.75 -15.68 13.09
C ILE A 113 -5.61 -16.23 13.97
N GLN A 114 -4.72 -15.37 14.48
CA GLN A 114 -3.63 -15.80 15.37
C GLN A 114 -4.15 -16.41 16.68
N ARG A 115 -5.26 -15.90 17.22
CA ARG A 115 -5.93 -16.47 18.40
C ARG A 115 -6.59 -17.81 18.09
N GLU A 116 -7.29 -17.92 16.96
CA GLU A 116 -7.91 -19.18 16.51
C GLU A 116 -6.85 -20.28 16.36
N LEU A 117 -5.74 -19.95 15.71
CA LEU A 117 -4.62 -20.87 15.48
C LEU A 117 -3.70 -21.05 16.71
N LYS A 118 -3.88 -20.25 17.76
CA LYS A 118 -3.04 -20.21 18.97
C LYS A 118 -1.54 -20.02 18.67
N ASP A 119 -1.21 -19.31 17.60
CA ASP A 119 0.17 -18.99 17.22
C ASP A 119 0.31 -17.53 16.75
N LYS A 120 0.97 -16.72 17.59
CA LYS A 120 1.28 -15.31 17.30
C LYS A 120 2.32 -15.12 16.18
N ARG A 121 2.96 -16.20 15.72
CA ARG A 121 3.96 -16.19 14.64
C ARG A 121 3.36 -16.60 13.29
N VAL A 122 2.05 -16.79 13.19
CA VAL A 122 1.38 -16.90 11.89
C VAL A 122 1.42 -15.54 11.20
N SER A 123 1.86 -15.50 9.94
CA SER A 123 1.72 -14.28 9.13
C SER A 123 0.35 -14.25 8.50
N VAL A 124 -0.26 -13.07 8.41
CA VAL A 124 -1.58 -12.89 7.82
C VAL A 124 -1.50 -11.78 6.79
N ALA A 125 -1.89 -12.10 5.55
CA ALA A 125 -2.19 -11.14 4.50
C ALA A 125 -3.71 -11.03 4.38
N SER A 126 -4.28 -9.86 4.66
CA SER A 126 -5.74 -9.67 4.72
C SER A 126 -6.21 -8.38 4.05
N ILE A 127 -7.48 -8.38 3.65
CA ILE A 127 -8.18 -7.15 3.25
C ILE A 127 -8.95 -6.58 4.43
N GLY A 128 -9.08 -5.26 4.47
CA GLY A 128 -10.04 -4.58 5.34
C GLY A 128 -11.34 -4.29 4.59
N GLN A 129 -12.15 -3.43 5.18
CA GLN A 129 -13.46 -3.04 4.67
C GLN A 129 -13.39 -2.42 3.27
N ALA A 130 -12.30 -1.73 2.91
CA ALA A 130 -12.14 -1.19 1.57
C ALA A 130 -12.06 -2.28 0.48
N GLY A 131 -11.40 -3.41 0.79
CA GLY A 131 -11.36 -4.56 -0.12
C GLY A 131 -12.71 -5.24 -0.22
N GLU A 132 -13.42 -5.40 0.90
CA GLU A 132 -14.77 -5.96 0.94
C GLU A 132 -15.78 -5.12 0.15
N ASN A 133 -15.66 -3.79 0.23
CA ASN A 133 -16.47 -2.81 -0.49
C ASN A 133 -15.94 -2.50 -1.90
N LEU A 134 -14.95 -3.25 -2.39
CA LEU A 134 -14.43 -3.14 -3.76
C LEU A 134 -13.93 -1.74 -4.13
N VAL A 135 -13.32 -1.00 -3.19
CA VAL A 135 -12.63 0.26 -3.49
C VAL A 135 -11.53 -0.01 -4.52
N LYS A 136 -11.48 0.74 -5.62
CA LYS A 136 -10.65 0.40 -6.79
C LYS A 136 -9.15 0.39 -6.51
N PHE A 137 -8.72 1.08 -5.46
CA PHE A 137 -7.36 1.11 -4.95
C PHE A 137 -7.25 0.49 -3.53
N ALA A 138 -8.11 -0.48 -3.21
CA ALA A 138 -7.96 -1.27 -1.99
C ALA A 138 -6.67 -2.11 -2.02
N SER A 139 -6.00 -2.18 -0.88
CA SER A 139 -4.75 -2.90 -0.66
C SER A 139 -4.96 -4.21 0.10
N VAL A 140 -3.93 -5.04 0.13
CA VAL A 140 -3.83 -6.20 1.04
C VAL A 140 -2.74 -5.87 2.06
N GLN A 141 -3.06 -5.99 3.33
CA GLN A 141 -2.20 -5.60 4.44
C GLN A 141 -1.62 -6.83 5.13
N ILE A 142 -0.36 -6.74 5.53
CA ILE A 142 0.47 -7.85 6.01
C ILE A 142 0.98 -7.49 7.40
N ASP A 143 0.69 -8.35 8.38
CA ASP A 143 1.37 -8.40 9.67
C ASP A 143 1.46 -7.03 10.41
N LEU A 144 0.31 -6.39 10.64
CA LEU A 144 0.23 -5.13 11.39
C LEU A 144 0.59 -5.29 12.88
N ASN A 145 0.48 -6.52 13.43
CA ASN A 145 0.71 -6.81 14.85
C ASN A 145 1.81 -7.83 15.15
N SER A 146 2.59 -8.26 14.15
CA SER A 146 3.54 -9.38 14.31
C SER A 146 4.82 -9.06 15.09
N GLY A 147 5.04 -7.80 15.49
CA GLY A 147 6.31 -7.32 16.05
C GLY A 147 7.44 -7.16 15.00
N GLY A 148 7.26 -7.69 13.79
CA GLY A 148 8.13 -7.47 12.63
C GLY A 148 7.75 -6.25 11.80
N ARG A 149 8.32 -6.13 10.58
CA ARG A 149 7.92 -5.10 9.61
C ARG A 149 6.53 -5.41 9.05
N SER A 150 5.61 -4.46 9.21
CA SER A 150 4.31 -4.47 8.52
C SER A 150 4.51 -4.20 7.03
N GLY A 151 3.57 -4.66 6.20
CA GLY A 151 3.67 -4.49 4.76
C GLY A 151 2.32 -4.27 4.10
N SER A 152 2.34 -3.65 2.92
CA SER A 152 1.17 -3.46 2.10
C SER A 152 1.44 -3.84 0.65
N LEU A 153 0.56 -4.64 0.06
CA LEU A 153 0.40 -4.72 -1.38
C LEU A 153 -0.51 -3.57 -1.81
N GLY A 154 0.05 -2.36 -1.78
CA GLY A 154 -0.70 -1.12 -1.74
C GLY A 154 -1.49 -0.81 -3.01
N ARG A 155 -0.80 -0.74 -4.15
CA ARG A 155 -1.34 -0.03 -5.31
C ARG A 155 -2.18 -0.88 -6.26
N GLY A 156 -3.11 -0.22 -6.94
CA GLY A 156 -3.81 -0.74 -8.13
C GLY A 156 -4.97 -1.69 -7.85
N GLY A 157 -5.36 -1.90 -6.60
CA GLY A 157 -6.63 -2.57 -6.29
C GLY A 157 -6.54 -4.08 -6.09
N VAL A 158 -5.39 -4.61 -5.66
CA VAL A 158 -5.25 -6.04 -5.31
C VAL A 158 -6.29 -6.45 -4.26
N GLY A 159 -6.55 -5.59 -3.27
CA GLY A 159 -7.53 -5.85 -2.21
C GLY A 159 -8.96 -5.94 -2.72
N ALA A 160 -9.33 -5.15 -3.73
CA ALA A 160 -10.66 -5.25 -4.34
C ALA A 160 -10.84 -6.52 -5.16
N VAL A 161 -9.80 -6.99 -5.85
CA VAL A 161 -9.85 -8.30 -6.51
C VAL A 161 -10.02 -9.41 -5.47
N MET A 162 -9.25 -9.38 -4.38
CA MET A 162 -9.36 -10.34 -3.29
C MET A 162 -10.77 -10.34 -2.65
N GLY A 163 -11.33 -9.16 -2.40
CA GLY A 163 -12.71 -9.00 -1.89
C GLY A 163 -13.78 -9.46 -2.88
N SER A 164 -13.60 -9.22 -4.19
CA SER A 164 -14.54 -9.70 -5.23
C SER A 164 -14.68 -11.22 -5.26
N LYS A 165 -13.62 -11.93 -4.84
CA LYS A 165 -13.56 -13.38 -4.70
C LYS A 165 -14.09 -13.89 -3.36
N ARG A 166 -14.51 -13.00 -2.46
CA ARG A 166 -14.93 -13.28 -1.08
C ARG A 166 -13.85 -13.99 -0.25
N LEU A 167 -12.58 -13.68 -0.51
CA LEU A 167 -11.47 -14.14 0.31
C LEU A 167 -11.03 -13.01 1.25
N LYS A 168 -11.15 -13.21 2.56
CA LYS A 168 -10.83 -12.22 3.59
C LYS A 168 -9.33 -12.17 3.91
N ALA A 169 -8.68 -13.33 3.98
CA ALA A 169 -7.29 -13.43 4.36
C ALA A 169 -6.61 -14.69 3.81
N ILE A 170 -5.29 -14.67 3.80
CA ILE A 170 -4.42 -15.83 3.72
C ILE A 170 -3.51 -15.80 4.94
N ALA A 171 -3.44 -16.90 5.66
CA ALA A 171 -2.54 -17.07 6.79
C ALA A 171 -1.48 -18.12 6.46
N ALA A 172 -0.22 -17.83 6.78
CA ALA A 172 0.89 -18.71 6.47
C ALA A 172 1.77 -18.95 7.71
N ARG A 173 2.06 -20.22 7.98
CA ARG A 173 3.06 -20.66 8.96
C ARG A 173 3.72 -21.93 8.46
N GLY A 174 5.05 -21.95 8.49
CA GLY A 174 5.80 -23.16 8.20
C GLY A 174 7.09 -23.28 8.98
N HIS A 175 7.57 -24.50 9.06
CA HIS A 175 8.77 -24.93 9.77
C HIS A 175 9.74 -25.73 8.88
N GLY A 176 9.39 -25.93 7.61
CA GLY A 176 10.23 -26.61 6.63
C GLY A 176 11.49 -25.81 6.28
N LYS A 177 12.53 -26.54 5.88
CA LYS A 177 13.75 -25.98 5.29
C LYS A 177 13.54 -25.76 3.80
N ILE A 178 14.06 -24.67 3.26
CA ILE A 178 14.11 -24.46 1.81
C ILE A 178 15.39 -25.11 1.28
N GLU A 179 15.26 -25.95 0.25
CA GLU A 179 16.41 -26.59 -0.39
C GLU A 179 17.25 -25.58 -1.16
N VAL A 180 18.58 -25.73 -1.07
CA VAL A 180 19.57 -24.84 -1.65
C VAL A 180 20.61 -25.69 -2.39
N ALA A 181 20.94 -25.33 -3.62
CA ALA A 181 21.89 -26.08 -4.45
C ALA A 181 23.34 -26.01 -3.92
N ASP A 182 23.76 -24.84 -3.42
CA ASP A 182 25.07 -24.62 -2.81
C ASP A 182 24.93 -23.83 -1.49
N GLU A 183 24.92 -24.56 -0.37
CA GLU A 183 24.79 -23.97 0.97
C GLU A 183 25.98 -23.09 1.34
N LYS A 184 27.20 -23.46 0.95
CA LYS A 184 28.42 -22.71 1.27
C LYS A 184 28.46 -21.40 0.49
N GLY A 185 28.14 -21.45 -0.80
CA GLY A 185 28.02 -20.25 -1.64
C GLY A 185 26.97 -19.28 -1.12
N LEU A 186 25.80 -19.79 -0.70
CA LEU A 186 24.75 -18.96 -0.10
C LEU A 186 25.20 -18.27 1.19
N GLU A 187 25.91 -19.00 2.06
CA GLU A 187 26.44 -18.44 3.31
C GLU A 187 27.47 -17.34 3.04
N MET A 188 28.42 -17.57 2.13
CA MET A 188 29.43 -16.59 1.74
C MET A 188 28.79 -15.31 1.19
N LEU A 189 27.85 -15.46 0.25
CA LEU A 189 27.10 -14.34 -0.32
C LEU A 189 26.32 -13.58 0.77
N GLY A 190 25.68 -14.32 1.69
CA GLY A 190 24.95 -13.72 2.79
C GLY A 190 25.84 -12.90 3.73
N ARG A 191 27.09 -13.31 3.95
CA ARG A 191 28.07 -12.55 4.74
C ARG A 191 28.54 -11.30 4.00
N GLU A 192 28.89 -11.43 2.72
CA GLU A 192 29.30 -10.33 1.85
C GLU A 192 28.25 -9.22 1.81
N LEU A 193 27.01 -9.55 1.46
CA LEU A 193 25.91 -8.58 1.38
C LEU A 193 25.64 -7.87 2.72
N ARG A 194 25.86 -8.53 3.86
CA ARG A 194 25.70 -7.89 5.18
C ARG A 194 26.78 -6.86 5.47
N THR A 195 27.97 -6.99 4.89
CA THR A 195 29.05 -6.00 5.07
C THR A 195 28.83 -4.75 4.24
N GLU A 196 28.10 -4.85 3.13
CA GLU A 196 27.79 -3.71 2.26
C GLU A 196 26.55 -2.91 2.73
N LEU A 197 25.61 -3.57 3.41
CA LEU A 197 24.36 -2.98 3.83
C LEU A 197 24.45 -2.37 5.23
N LYS A 198 24.07 -1.10 5.35
CA LYS A 198 24.03 -0.36 6.61
C LYS A 198 22.61 -0.32 7.19
N LEU A 199 22.55 -0.12 8.51
CA LEU A 199 21.29 0.22 9.18
C LEU A 199 20.78 1.55 8.64
N ASP A 200 19.49 1.62 8.39
CA ASP A 200 18.79 2.83 7.98
C ASP A 200 18.18 3.50 9.21
N GLU A 201 18.71 4.68 9.56
CA GLU A 201 18.34 5.41 10.77
C GLU A 201 16.98 6.11 10.67
N VAL A 202 16.55 6.50 9.47
CA VAL A 202 15.40 7.42 9.29
C VAL A 202 14.32 6.89 8.36
N GLY A 203 14.55 5.79 7.66
CA GLY A 203 13.65 5.22 6.65
C GLY A 203 13.55 6.11 5.41
N THR A 204 12.60 5.81 4.53
CA THR A 204 12.36 6.63 3.32
C THR A 204 12.06 8.12 3.55
N PRO A 205 11.56 8.60 4.72
CA PRO A 205 11.27 10.02 4.95
C PRO A 205 12.42 11.03 4.81
N TRP A 206 13.68 10.62 4.68
CA TRP A 206 14.77 11.55 4.32
C TRP A 206 14.49 12.26 2.98
N LEU A 207 13.75 11.60 2.08
CA LEU A 207 13.34 12.16 0.79
C LEU A 207 12.42 13.39 0.91
N VAL A 208 11.82 13.67 2.06
CA VAL A 208 10.97 14.87 2.22
C VAL A 208 11.77 16.14 1.98
N ASP A 209 12.96 16.24 2.56
CA ASP A 209 13.78 17.45 2.45
C ASP A 209 14.39 17.57 1.04
N GLU A 210 15.02 16.50 0.53
CA GLU A 210 15.66 16.46 -0.79
C GLU A 210 14.71 16.83 -1.94
N ILE A 211 13.52 16.22 -1.96
CA ILE A 211 12.55 16.44 -3.04
C ILE A 211 11.91 17.84 -2.93
N ASN A 212 11.76 18.36 -1.71
CA ASN A 212 11.25 19.70 -1.48
C ASN A 212 12.26 20.78 -1.86
N GLU A 213 13.54 20.59 -1.53
CA GLU A 213 14.63 21.49 -1.92
C GLU A 213 14.86 21.50 -3.43
N ALA A 214 14.69 20.35 -4.09
CA ALA A 214 14.73 20.22 -5.55
C ALA A 214 13.52 20.87 -6.27
N GLY A 215 12.51 21.34 -5.53
CA GLY A 215 11.34 22.00 -6.11
C GLY A 215 10.39 21.07 -6.87
N ILE A 216 10.40 19.78 -6.54
CA ILE A 216 9.58 18.74 -7.18
C ILE A 216 8.74 17.94 -6.20
N PHE A 217 8.42 18.50 -5.03
CA PHE A 217 7.55 17.90 -4.02
C PHE A 217 6.09 18.31 -4.24
N PRO A 218 5.24 17.45 -4.84
CA PRO A 218 3.94 17.86 -5.31
C PRO A 218 3.05 18.34 -4.17
N THR A 219 2.56 19.56 -4.29
CA THR A 219 1.85 20.26 -3.23
C THR A 219 0.49 20.72 -3.75
N ARG A 220 -0.56 20.46 -2.96
CA ARG A 220 -1.97 20.81 -3.25
C ARG A 220 -2.40 20.30 -4.62
N ASN A 221 -2.46 18.97 -4.77
CA ASN A 221 -2.77 18.30 -6.03
C ASN A 221 -1.87 18.72 -7.21
N PHE A 222 -0.55 18.67 -7.00
CA PHE A 222 0.47 19.00 -8.01
C PHE A 222 0.38 20.45 -8.55
N GLN A 223 -0.25 21.38 -7.84
CA GLN A 223 -0.25 22.79 -8.25
C GLN A 223 1.13 23.43 -8.11
N GLN A 224 1.90 22.98 -7.11
CA GLN A 224 3.20 23.51 -6.74
C GLN A 224 4.20 22.36 -6.47
N GLY A 225 5.50 22.64 -6.54
CA GLY A 225 6.58 21.68 -6.27
C GLY A 225 7.35 21.92 -4.97
N VAL A 226 6.92 22.88 -4.14
CA VAL A 226 7.54 23.19 -2.84
C VAL A 226 6.42 23.33 -1.81
N PHE A 227 6.60 22.70 -0.65
CA PHE A 227 5.70 22.82 0.49
C PHE A 227 6.36 23.59 1.62
N GLU A 228 5.74 24.70 2.03
CA GLU A 228 6.23 25.55 3.11
C GLU A 228 6.25 24.85 4.49
N GLY A 229 5.45 23.80 4.65
CA GLY A 229 5.35 23.01 5.88
C GLY A 229 6.26 21.78 5.97
N SER A 230 7.15 21.55 4.99
CA SER A 230 7.94 20.30 4.88
C SER A 230 8.73 19.94 6.15
N ARG A 231 9.36 20.93 6.80
CA ARG A 231 10.12 20.74 8.07
C ARG A 231 9.28 20.21 9.24
N ARG A 232 7.96 20.37 9.21
CA ARG A 232 7.06 19.83 10.27
C ARG A 232 6.72 18.36 10.09
N ILE A 233 7.06 17.79 8.92
CA ILE A 233 6.66 16.44 8.52
C ILE A 233 7.81 15.59 7.95
N ASN A 234 9.04 16.12 7.97
CA ASN A 234 10.22 15.42 7.46
C ASN A 234 10.71 14.31 8.40
N ALA A 235 11.85 13.69 8.05
CA ALA A 235 12.48 12.65 8.85
C ALA A 235 12.74 13.08 10.31
N GLU A 236 13.24 14.29 10.53
CA GLU A 236 13.52 14.81 11.88
C GLU A 236 12.23 14.90 12.72
N ALA A 237 11.13 15.39 12.12
CA ALA A 237 9.83 15.43 12.77
C ALA A 237 9.33 14.03 13.12
N MET A 238 9.48 13.05 12.21
CA MET A 238 9.09 11.67 12.44
C MET A 238 9.85 11.03 13.60
N CYS A 239 11.17 11.23 13.67
CA CYS A 239 12.05 10.59 14.68
C CYS A 239 11.59 10.84 16.12
N ARG A 240 10.86 11.93 16.38
CA ARG A 240 10.28 12.26 17.70
C ARG A 240 9.23 11.24 18.16
N PHE A 241 8.61 10.53 17.22
CA PHE A 241 7.52 9.57 17.45
C PHE A 241 7.96 8.11 17.31
N VAL A 242 9.13 7.84 16.72
CA VAL A 242 9.66 6.49 16.52
C VAL A 242 10.01 5.84 17.87
N LYS A 243 9.49 4.64 18.09
CA LYS A 243 9.75 3.84 19.31
C LYS A 243 10.72 2.70 19.09
N ARG A 244 10.78 2.17 17.87
CA ARG A 244 11.71 1.10 17.48
C ARG A 244 11.80 1.01 15.96
N HIS A 245 12.89 0.44 15.48
CA HIS A 245 13.04 0.10 14.07
C HIS A 245 12.51 -1.30 13.82
N THR A 246 11.97 -1.53 12.62
CA THR A 246 11.45 -2.83 12.19
C THR A 246 12.14 -3.26 10.90
N ALA A 247 12.27 -4.57 10.72
CA ALA A 247 12.92 -5.15 9.55
C ALA A 247 12.05 -6.24 8.93
N CYS A 248 12.20 -6.41 7.61
CA CYS A 248 11.72 -7.59 6.92
C CYS A 248 12.58 -8.82 7.32
N TYR A 249 12.12 -10.01 6.98
CA TYR A 249 12.88 -11.24 7.22
C TYR A 249 14.34 -11.13 6.71
N ALA A 250 15.30 -11.53 7.54
CA ALA A 250 16.76 -11.55 7.30
C ALA A 250 17.44 -10.22 6.95
N CYS A 251 16.71 -9.10 6.91
CA CYS A 251 17.21 -7.81 6.44
C CYS A 251 17.88 -7.00 7.58
N PRO A 252 19.16 -6.59 7.46
CA PRO A 252 19.83 -5.78 8.47
C PRO A 252 19.46 -4.29 8.42
N ILE A 253 18.91 -3.81 7.30
CA ILE A 253 18.66 -2.39 7.03
C ILE A 253 17.69 -1.78 8.04
N SER A 254 16.66 -2.51 8.46
CA SER A 254 15.65 -2.03 9.43
C SER A 254 15.02 -0.67 9.04
N CYS A 255 14.71 -0.51 7.76
CA CYS A 255 14.16 0.75 7.23
C CYS A 255 12.81 1.12 7.85
N GLY A 256 12.07 0.16 8.43
CA GLY A 256 10.79 0.45 9.04
C GLY A 256 10.89 1.16 10.38
N LYS A 257 9.93 2.03 10.64
CA LYS A 257 9.92 2.99 11.74
C LYS A 257 8.60 2.89 12.47
N PHE A 258 8.58 2.16 13.57
CA PHE A 258 7.35 2.00 14.35
C PHE A 258 7.10 3.26 15.18
N SER A 259 6.14 4.06 14.74
CA SER A 259 5.83 5.39 15.26
C SER A 259 4.53 5.37 16.06
N ILE A 260 4.50 6.09 17.19
CA ILE A 260 3.33 6.18 18.07
C ILE A 260 3.05 7.64 18.45
N ILE A 261 1.81 8.08 18.25
CA ILE A 261 1.28 9.35 18.76
C ILE A 261 0.66 9.10 20.14
N LEU A 262 1.25 9.67 21.19
CA LEU A 262 0.84 9.38 22.58
C LEU A 262 -0.30 10.26 23.11
N GLY A 263 -0.54 11.43 22.51
CA GLY A 263 -1.53 12.39 23.00
C GLY A 263 -1.96 13.40 21.94
N GLY A 264 -2.82 14.34 22.35
CA GLY A 264 -3.47 15.27 21.43
C GLY A 264 -4.68 14.64 20.71
N GLU A 265 -5.19 15.33 19.70
CA GLU A 265 -6.38 14.94 18.92
C GLU A 265 -6.26 13.54 18.32
N TYR A 266 -5.06 13.15 17.90
CA TYR A 266 -4.77 11.86 17.26
C TYR A 266 -4.02 10.88 18.17
N GLY A 267 -4.09 11.09 19.50
CA GLY A 267 -3.51 10.18 20.49
C GLY A 267 -3.99 8.74 20.32
N GLY A 268 -3.07 7.78 20.44
CA GLY A 268 -3.32 6.35 20.21
C GLY A 268 -3.06 5.88 18.78
N SER A 269 -2.73 6.78 17.85
CA SER A 269 -2.36 6.38 16.49
C SER A 269 -0.98 5.71 16.47
N LEU A 270 -0.87 4.57 15.79
CA LEU A 270 0.37 3.80 15.68
C LEU A 270 0.50 3.15 14.31
N VAL A 271 1.71 3.18 13.74
CA VAL A 271 2.00 2.66 12.40
C VAL A 271 3.45 2.18 12.31
N ASP A 272 3.72 1.25 11.41
CA ASP A 272 5.08 0.96 10.96
C ASP A 272 5.41 1.82 9.72
N GLY A 273 5.83 3.06 9.99
CA GLY A 273 5.99 4.16 9.05
C GLY A 273 5.71 5.49 9.75
N PRO A 274 5.10 6.47 9.08
CA PRO A 274 4.71 6.46 7.67
C PRO A 274 5.93 6.46 6.75
N ASP A 275 5.82 5.77 5.61
CA ASP A 275 6.83 5.88 4.54
C ASP A 275 6.69 7.25 3.83
N TYR A 276 7.74 7.69 3.13
CA TYR A 276 7.81 8.97 2.40
C TYR A 276 6.56 9.28 1.57
N GLU A 277 6.11 8.31 0.77
CA GLU A 277 4.93 8.46 -0.07
C GLU A 277 3.66 8.73 0.74
N THR A 278 3.51 8.11 1.91
CA THR A 278 2.36 8.36 2.79
C THR A 278 2.44 9.74 3.45
N ILE A 279 3.65 10.17 3.84
CA ILE A 279 3.89 11.53 4.35
C ILE A 279 3.44 12.56 3.31
N TRP A 280 3.87 12.39 2.06
CA TRP A 280 3.44 13.23 0.95
C TRP A 280 1.91 13.22 0.75
N SER A 281 1.33 12.03 0.68
CA SER A 281 -0.07 11.80 0.28
C SER A 281 -1.07 12.51 1.18
N PHE A 282 -0.85 12.45 2.50
CA PHE A 282 -1.72 13.10 3.49
C PHE A 282 -1.18 14.43 3.99
N GLY A 283 0.04 14.80 3.61
CA GLY A 283 0.66 16.08 3.91
C GLY A 283 0.53 17.05 2.73
N PRO A 284 1.62 17.36 2.01
CA PRO A 284 1.65 18.35 0.93
C PRO A 284 0.58 18.17 -0.13
N GLN A 285 0.27 16.94 -0.56
CA GLN A 285 -0.79 16.68 -1.54
C GLN A 285 -2.15 17.22 -1.09
N CYS A 286 -2.42 17.18 0.22
CA CYS A 286 -3.61 17.73 0.87
C CYS A 286 -3.38 19.13 1.50
N GLY A 287 -2.19 19.72 1.33
CA GLY A 287 -1.80 20.99 1.96
C GLY A 287 -1.66 20.94 3.49
N VAL A 288 -1.46 19.75 4.06
CA VAL A 288 -1.41 19.47 5.51
C VAL A 288 0.04 19.36 5.98
N ASP A 289 0.35 19.92 7.15
CA ASP A 289 1.66 19.92 7.80
C ASP A 289 1.63 19.35 9.23
N ARG A 290 0.55 18.63 9.57
CA ARG A 290 0.30 18.02 10.88
C ARG A 290 0.71 16.55 10.85
N PHE A 291 1.93 16.25 11.34
CA PHE A 291 2.49 14.90 11.29
C PHE A 291 1.63 13.85 12.02
N ASP A 292 1.03 14.22 13.16
CA ASP A 292 0.12 13.36 13.93
C ASP A 292 -1.14 12.98 13.15
N ALA A 293 -1.69 13.91 12.36
CA ALA A 293 -2.81 13.63 11.46
C ALA A 293 -2.41 12.70 10.30
N ILE A 294 -1.20 12.86 9.76
CA ILE A 294 -0.67 11.96 8.71
C ILE A 294 -0.52 10.53 9.25
N VAL A 295 0.00 10.38 10.48
CA VAL A 295 0.08 9.07 11.16
C VAL A 295 -1.31 8.46 11.36
N ALA A 296 -2.30 9.25 11.78
CA ALA A 296 -3.68 8.79 11.92
C ALA A 296 -4.28 8.32 10.59
N ALA A 297 -4.07 9.08 9.50
CA ALA A 297 -4.53 8.71 8.16
C ALA A 297 -3.86 7.42 7.67
N ASN A 298 -2.55 7.26 7.86
CA ASN A 298 -1.84 6.02 7.56
C ASN A 298 -2.43 4.83 8.33
N MET A 299 -2.62 4.97 9.66
CA MET A 299 -3.17 3.90 10.49
C MET A 299 -4.54 3.45 9.98
N TRP A 300 -5.42 4.37 9.62
CA TRP A 300 -6.74 4.03 9.09
C TRP A 300 -6.68 3.44 7.68
N CYS A 301 -5.75 3.88 6.83
CA CYS A 301 -5.51 3.22 5.55
C CYS A 301 -5.07 1.77 5.74
N ASP A 302 -4.18 1.51 6.69
CA ASP A 302 -3.71 0.15 6.99
C ASP A 302 -4.85 -0.70 7.56
N ARG A 303 -5.61 -0.19 8.52
CA ARG A 303 -6.75 -0.91 9.13
C ARG A 303 -7.87 -1.20 8.14
N TYR A 304 -8.22 -0.25 7.29
CA TYR A 304 -9.29 -0.42 6.29
C TYR A 304 -8.82 -1.12 5.01
N GLY A 305 -7.51 -1.23 4.77
CA GLY A 305 -6.95 -1.85 3.57
C GLY A 305 -7.02 -0.93 2.34
N LEU A 306 -6.47 0.28 2.45
CA LEU A 306 -6.38 1.27 1.37
C LEU A 306 -4.93 1.50 0.92
N ASP A 307 -4.75 1.89 -0.35
CA ASP A 307 -3.51 2.48 -0.87
C ASP A 307 -3.38 3.92 -0.36
N THR A 308 -2.32 4.23 0.40
CA THR A 308 -2.12 5.59 0.92
C THR A 308 -1.89 6.62 -0.19
N ILE A 309 -1.18 6.24 -1.26
CA ILE A 309 -0.86 7.11 -2.41
C ILE A 309 -2.15 7.53 -3.10
N SER A 310 -2.94 6.55 -3.54
CA SER A 310 -4.18 6.83 -4.26
C SER A 310 -5.21 7.50 -3.35
N THR A 311 -5.28 7.13 -2.07
CA THR A 311 -6.24 7.74 -1.12
C THR A 311 -5.93 9.22 -0.89
N GLY A 312 -4.70 9.58 -0.54
CA GLY A 312 -4.32 10.98 -0.34
C GLY A 312 -4.39 11.80 -1.64
N ASN A 313 -4.02 11.20 -2.78
CA ASN A 313 -4.13 11.86 -4.08
C ASN A 313 -5.60 12.22 -4.42
N VAL A 314 -6.51 11.24 -4.29
CA VAL A 314 -7.95 11.44 -4.55
C VAL A 314 -8.58 12.46 -3.58
N ILE A 315 -8.14 12.48 -2.32
CA ILE A 315 -8.58 13.51 -1.36
C ILE A 315 -8.07 14.88 -1.77
N GLY A 316 -6.79 15.02 -2.14
CA GLY A 316 -6.23 16.28 -2.65
C GLY A 316 -6.95 16.78 -3.92
N PHE A 317 -7.30 15.86 -4.83
CA PHE A 317 -8.13 16.18 -6.00
C PHE A 317 -9.53 16.68 -5.60
N ALA A 318 -10.18 16.06 -4.61
CA ALA A 318 -11.47 16.50 -4.09
C ALA A 318 -11.37 17.87 -3.41
N MET A 319 -10.27 18.16 -2.69
CA MET A 319 -9.99 19.46 -2.11
C MET A 319 -9.85 20.55 -3.19
N GLU A 320 -9.18 20.25 -4.30
CA GLU A 320 -9.11 21.16 -5.44
C GLU A 320 -10.48 21.39 -6.09
N CYS A 321 -11.26 20.33 -6.29
CA CYS A 321 -12.62 20.46 -6.80
C CYS A 321 -13.49 21.35 -5.90
N TYR A 322 -13.36 21.21 -4.58
CA TYR A 322 -14.06 22.04 -3.60
C TYR A 322 -13.61 23.50 -3.67
N GLY A 323 -12.30 23.77 -3.67
CA GLY A 323 -11.74 25.12 -3.80
C GLY A 323 -12.10 25.83 -5.12
N ARG A 324 -12.32 25.06 -6.20
CA ARG A 324 -12.80 25.58 -7.50
C ARG A 324 -14.32 25.69 -7.60
N GLY A 325 -15.08 25.35 -6.54
CA GLY A 325 -16.55 25.38 -6.54
C GLY A 325 -17.21 24.27 -7.39
N LEU A 326 -16.47 23.22 -7.75
CA LEU A 326 -17.02 22.04 -8.41
C LEU A 326 -17.71 21.11 -7.41
N LEU A 327 -17.25 21.08 -6.16
CA LEU A 327 -17.94 20.41 -5.06
C LEU A 327 -18.39 21.44 -4.04
N SER A 328 -19.63 21.30 -3.59
CA SER A 328 -20.23 22.12 -2.55
C SER A 328 -20.07 21.50 -1.17
N LYS A 329 -20.36 22.27 -0.12
CA LYS A 329 -20.43 21.76 1.25
C LYS A 329 -21.51 20.69 1.44
N GLU A 330 -22.54 20.67 0.60
CA GLU A 330 -23.57 19.64 0.62
C GLU A 330 -23.05 18.32 0.04
N ASP A 331 -22.31 18.38 -1.08
CA ASP A 331 -21.68 17.20 -1.70
C ASP A 331 -20.72 16.48 -0.74
N THR A 332 -20.03 17.24 0.12
CA THR A 332 -19.07 16.71 1.10
C THR A 332 -19.71 16.22 2.40
N GLY A 333 -21.04 16.30 2.53
CA GLY A 333 -21.76 15.95 3.75
C GLY A 333 -21.47 16.91 4.90
N GLY A 334 -21.24 18.19 4.60
CA GLY A 334 -20.98 19.25 5.58
C GLY A 334 -19.51 19.49 5.90
N LEU A 335 -18.59 18.66 5.40
CA LEU A 335 -17.16 18.77 5.64
C LEU A 335 -16.52 19.86 4.78
N ASP A 336 -15.65 20.65 5.37
CA ASP A 336 -14.85 21.65 4.65
C ASP A 336 -13.62 20.98 4.03
N LEU A 337 -13.63 20.80 2.70
CA LEU A 337 -12.52 20.24 1.94
C LEU A 337 -11.53 21.31 1.44
N SER A 338 -11.37 22.41 2.17
CA SER A 338 -10.25 23.33 1.91
C SER A 338 -8.90 22.65 2.15
N PHE A 339 -7.90 22.92 1.31
CA PHE A 339 -6.54 22.43 1.52
C PHE A 339 -6.03 22.82 2.92
N GLY A 340 -5.32 21.90 3.57
CA GLY A 340 -4.84 22.05 4.94
C GLY A 340 -5.81 21.59 6.02
N ASN A 341 -7.06 21.25 5.67
CA ASN A 341 -8.00 20.67 6.64
C ASN A 341 -7.67 19.19 6.91
N HIS A 342 -6.80 18.96 7.89
CA HIS A 342 -6.34 17.63 8.29
C HIS A 342 -7.47 16.73 8.80
N GLY A 343 -8.45 17.29 9.54
CA GLY A 343 -9.57 16.51 10.08
C GLY A 343 -10.47 15.98 8.97
N ALA A 344 -10.74 16.80 7.95
CA ALA A 344 -11.49 16.37 6.78
C ALA A 344 -10.73 15.30 5.98
N ALA A 345 -9.41 15.45 5.80
CA ALA A 345 -8.59 14.45 5.12
C ALA A 345 -8.65 13.09 5.83
N VAL A 346 -8.50 13.06 7.17
CA VAL A 346 -8.58 11.82 7.96
C VAL A 346 -9.97 11.19 7.87
N GLU A 347 -11.06 11.96 8.00
CA GLU A 347 -12.43 11.44 7.92
C GLU A 347 -12.75 10.86 6.53
N PHE A 348 -12.20 11.44 5.46
CA PHE A 348 -12.42 10.93 4.11
C PHE A 348 -11.76 9.57 3.86
N VAL A 349 -10.72 9.18 4.61
CA VAL A 349 -10.19 7.81 4.57
C VAL A 349 -11.29 6.80 4.90
N ARG A 350 -12.08 7.06 5.96
CA ARG A 350 -13.22 6.22 6.35
C ARG A 350 -14.33 6.29 5.29
N LYS A 351 -14.74 7.50 4.87
CA LYS A 351 -15.81 7.64 3.87
C LYS A 351 -15.50 6.91 2.57
N ILE A 352 -14.24 6.89 2.13
CA ILE A 352 -13.78 6.13 0.96
C ILE A 352 -13.86 4.61 1.23
N ALA A 353 -13.29 4.13 2.34
CA ALA A 353 -13.30 2.71 2.69
C ALA A 353 -14.72 2.10 2.75
N PHE A 354 -15.68 2.88 3.25
CA PHE A 354 -17.08 2.47 3.41
C PHE A 354 -17.98 2.92 2.26
N ARG A 355 -17.43 3.59 1.24
CA ARG A 355 -18.18 4.15 0.10
C ARG A 355 -19.38 5.01 0.54
N GLU A 356 -19.17 5.94 1.46
CA GLU A 356 -20.22 6.81 2.01
C GLU A 356 -20.24 8.19 1.35
N GLY A 357 -21.40 8.63 0.86
CA GLY A 357 -21.57 9.95 0.24
C GLY A 357 -20.57 10.16 -0.92
N LEU A 358 -19.85 11.28 -0.91
CA LEU A 358 -18.77 11.55 -1.86
C LEU A 358 -17.67 10.47 -1.83
N GLY A 359 -17.45 9.80 -0.70
CA GLY A 359 -16.50 8.69 -0.58
C GLY A 359 -16.81 7.53 -1.53
N ASN A 360 -18.08 7.29 -1.89
CA ASN A 360 -18.44 6.30 -2.92
C ASN A 360 -17.87 6.65 -4.30
N LEU A 361 -17.91 7.93 -4.65
CA LEU A 361 -17.38 8.43 -5.91
C LEU A 361 -15.85 8.35 -5.93
N LEU A 362 -15.23 8.81 -4.86
CA LEU A 362 -13.78 8.84 -4.70
C LEU A 362 -13.17 7.44 -4.63
N ALA A 363 -13.89 6.45 -4.12
CA ALA A 363 -13.47 5.04 -4.09
C ALA A 363 -13.24 4.42 -5.49
N ASP A 364 -13.64 5.09 -6.57
CA ASP A 364 -13.38 4.65 -7.94
C ASP A 364 -12.08 5.22 -8.55
N GLY A 365 -11.37 6.10 -7.83
CA GLY A 365 -10.14 6.77 -8.27
C GLY A 365 -10.38 8.16 -8.84
N ALA A 366 -9.32 8.97 -8.95
CA ALA A 366 -9.40 10.38 -9.31
C ALA A 366 -9.95 10.57 -10.74
N LEU A 367 -9.49 9.75 -11.69
CA LEU A 367 -9.98 9.81 -13.07
C LEU A 367 -11.48 9.51 -13.18
N ALA A 368 -11.95 8.47 -12.48
CA ALA A 368 -13.36 8.09 -12.51
C ALA A 368 -14.23 9.14 -11.82
N ALA A 369 -13.76 9.68 -10.69
CA ALA A 369 -14.41 10.78 -9.98
C ALA A 369 -14.49 12.03 -10.87
N ALA A 370 -13.38 12.42 -11.50
CA ALA A 370 -13.32 13.58 -12.37
C ALA A 370 -14.31 13.51 -13.54
N LYS A 371 -14.39 12.36 -14.23
CA LYS A 371 -15.35 12.15 -15.33
C LYS A 371 -16.80 12.31 -14.89
N LYS A 372 -17.13 11.93 -13.65
CA LYS A 372 -18.49 12.05 -13.09
C LYS A 372 -18.78 13.47 -12.59
N ILE A 373 -17.79 14.16 -12.01
CA ILE A 373 -17.90 15.57 -11.59
C ILE A 373 -18.05 16.49 -12.82
N GLY A 374 -17.35 16.14 -13.91
CA GLY A 374 -17.33 16.90 -15.15
C GLY A 374 -16.75 18.30 -14.97
N ARG A 375 -17.21 19.25 -15.80
CA ARG A 375 -16.82 20.68 -15.72
C ARG A 375 -15.30 20.90 -15.79
N GLY A 376 -14.60 20.04 -16.53
CA GLY A 376 -13.16 20.12 -16.74
C GLY A 376 -12.32 19.56 -15.58
N ALA A 377 -12.92 18.88 -14.60
CA ALA A 377 -12.21 18.25 -13.50
C ALA A 377 -11.15 17.24 -13.97
N GLU A 378 -11.34 16.65 -15.15
CA GLU A 378 -10.40 15.71 -15.77
C GLU A 378 -9.03 16.33 -16.05
N SER A 379 -8.96 17.65 -16.24
CA SER A 379 -7.71 18.37 -16.55
C SER A 379 -6.73 18.40 -15.37
N PHE A 380 -7.20 18.19 -14.14
CA PHE A 380 -6.37 18.18 -12.93
C PHE A 380 -6.51 16.88 -12.12
N ALA A 381 -7.02 15.81 -12.73
CA ALA A 381 -6.93 14.46 -12.18
C ALA A 381 -5.53 13.87 -12.48
N MET A 382 -4.64 13.93 -11.50
CA MET A 382 -3.22 13.58 -11.67
C MET A 382 -3.00 12.06 -11.77
N HIS A 383 -3.00 11.52 -12.99
CA HIS A 383 -2.87 10.08 -13.22
C HIS A 383 -2.06 9.73 -14.48
N VAL A 384 -1.59 8.48 -14.56
CA VAL A 384 -1.19 7.85 -15.81
C VAL A 384 -1.86 6.48 -15.92
N LYS A 385 -2.55 6.23 -17.05
CA LYS A 385 -3.38 5.04 -17.29
C LYS A 385 -4.46 4.80 -16.20
N GLY A 386 -4.95 5.88 -15.60
CA GLY A 386 -5.96 5.85 -14.53
C GLY A 386 -5.43 5.64 -13.12
N MET A 387 -4.14 5.35 -12.94
CA MET A 387 -3.50 5.26 -11.62
C MET A 387 -2.91 6.61 -11.20
N GLU A 388 -3.22 7.04 -9.99
CA GLU A 388 -2.77 8.30 -9.40
C GLU A 388 -1.24 8.43 -9.39
N LEU A 389 -0.71 9.63 -9.64
CA LEU A 389 0.72 9.88 -9.57
C LEU A 389 1.25 9.86 -8.11
N PRO A 390 2.48 9.37 -7.87
CA PRO A 390 3.14 9.40 -6.56
C PRO A 390 3.93 10.70 -6.34
N ALA A 391 4.68 10.78 -5.23
CA ALA A 391 5.26 11.99 -4.62
C ALA A 391 6.39 12.73 -5.38
N TYR A 392 6.51 12.59 -6.69
CA TYR A 392 7.53 13.29 -7.48
C TYR A 392 6.90 14.04 -8.64
N ASP A 393 7.13 15.35 -8.69
CA ASP A 393 6.63 16.20 -9.75
C ASP A 393 7.43 15.95 -11.05
N PRO A 394 6.79 15.42 -12.11
CA PRO A 394 7.50 15.09 -13.33
C PRO A 394 8.03 16.32 -14.08
N ARG A 395 7.58 17.54 -13.75
CA ARG A 395 8.03 18.77 -14.41
C ARG A 395 9.50 19.08 -14.16
N GLY A 396 10.05 18.65 -13.02
CA GLY A 396 11.47 18.83 -12.68
C GLY A 396 12.32 17.56 -12.72
N ALA A 397 11.76 16.41 -13.12
CA ALA A 397 12.49 15.16 -13.31
C ALA A 397 11.98 14.42 -14.56
N TRP A 398 12.69 14.57 -15.68
CA TRP A 398 12.22 14.10 -17.00
C TRP A 398 12.32 12.58 -17.15
N GLY A 399 13.34 11.97 -16.55
CA GLY A 399 13.43 10.51 -16.44
C GLY A 399 12.23 9.96 -15.68
N MET A 400 11.81 10.65 -14.61
CA MET A 400 10.64 10.26 -13.82
C MET A 400 9.34 10.44 -14.61
N ALA A 401 9.22 11.51 -15.40
CA ALA A 401 8.10 11.69 -16.32
C ALA A 401 7.98 10.53 -17.33
N LEU A 402 9.11 10.12 -17.92
CA LEU A 402 9.15 8.97 -18.83
C LEU A 402 8.83 7.66 -18.11
N ALA A 403 9.34 7.47 -16.90
CA ALA A 403 9.06 6.31 -16.07
C ALA A 403 7.56 6.18 -15.78
N TYR A 404 6.88 7.27 -15.41
CA TYR A 404 5.43 7.27 -15.25
C TYR A 404 4.70 6.91 -16.54
N ALA A 405 5.06 7.56 -17.65
CA ALA A 405 4.41 7.36 -18.96
C ALA A 405 4.51 5.90 -19.42
N THR A 406 5.64 5.25 -19.21
CA THR A 406 5.95 3.90 -19.70
C THR A 406 5.67 2.78 -18.70
N ALA A 407 5.46 3.09 -17.42
CA ALA A 407 5.20 2.09 -16.38
C ALA A 407 4.05 1.14 -16.75
N CYS A 408 4.29 -0.15 -16.57
CA CYS A 408 3.39 -1.23 -17.02
C CYS A 408 2.07 -1.33 -16.25
N ARG A 409 1.98 -0.70 -15.07
CA ARG A 409 0.79 -0.74 -14.18
C ARG A 409 0.08 0.61 -14.00
N GLY A 410 0.52 1.66 -14.70
CA GLY A 410 0.08 3.04 -14.50
C GLY A 410 1.11 3.90 -13.75
N GLY A 411 0.75 5.14 -13.42
CA GLY A 411 1.64 6.15 -12.85
C GLY A 411 2.31 5.72 -11.54
N CYS A 412 3.54 5.22 -11.62
CA CYS A 412 4.21 4.63 -10.46
C CYS A 412 5.74 4.72 -10.54
N HIS A 413 6.38 5.13 -9.44
CA HIS A 413 7.81 5.32 -9.34
C HIS A 413 8.62 4.02 -9.15
N LEU A 414 8.02 2.95 -8.62
CA LEU A 414 8.75 1.69 -8.37
C LEU A 414 9.06 0.86 -9.63
N LYS A 415 8.70 1.33 -10.83
CA LYS A 415 9.05 0.65 -12.09
C LYS A 415 10.33 1.17 -12.72
N ALA A 416 10.64 2.43 -12.47
CA ALA A 416 11.94 3.03 -12.67
C ALA A 416 11.97 4.26 -11.76
N TRP A 417 12.88 4.28 -10.79
CA TRP A 417 13.03 5.39 -9.85
C TRP A 417 14.28 6.18 -10.22
N THR A 418 14.15 7.08 -11.20
CA THR A 418 15.27 7.86 -11.75
C THR A 418 15.66 9.04 -10.86
N ILE A 419 14.85 9.35 -9.85
CA ILE A 419 15.11 10.39 -8.85
C ILE A 419 16.46 10.23 -8.17
N GLY A 420 16.90 9.00 -7.92
CA GLY A 420 18.21 8.72 -7.33
C GLY A 420 19.41 9.06 -8.22
N GLU A 421 19.20 9.39 -9.49
CA GLU A 421 20.24 9.84 -10.43
C GLU A 421 20.00 11.28 -10.92
N GLU A 422 18.74 11.74 -10.90
CA GLU A 422 18.35 13.07 -11.37
C GLU A 422 18.37 14.14 -10.27
N VAL A 423 18.25 13.74 -9.01
CA VAL A 423 17.96 14.66 -7.89
C VAL A 423 18.88 14.43 -6.69
N VAL A 424 18.98 13.18 -6.24
CA VAL A 424 19.86 12.73 -5.15
C VAL A 424 21.22 12.38 -5.73
#